data_AF-A0A8B2PR82-F1
#
_entry.id   AF-A0A8B2PR82-F1
#
_cell.length_a   1.000
_cell.length_b   1.000
_cell.length_c   1.000
_cell.angle_alpha   90.00
_cell.angle_beta   90.00
_cell.angle_gamma   90.00
#
_symmetry.space_group_name_H-M   'P 1'
#
loop_
_entity.id
_entity.type
_entity.pdbx_description
1 polymer ?
#
loop_
_entity_poly.entity_id
_entity_poly.type
_entity_poly.pdbx_seq_one_letter_code
_entity_poly.pdbx_strand_id
1 'polypeptide(L)'
;MNRNSVFGLSALVLAACGGGGATFTDPVNPEDIRAAAAATLDVVCQEVDGSSTIKCDNDEEQMMTSFTKLRIQVAEESDGSLYATIISVQQGRLERKKVVAFLKRFGFSEDDFLAAIERGQRITQGDFTLYDNGDYMSIYSN
;
A
#
# COMPACT_ATOMS: atom_id res chain seq x y z
N MET A 1 6.37 47.15 30.92
CA MET A 1 5.26 46.52 30.18
C MET A 1 5.82 45.30 29.47
N ASN A 2 5.41 44.10 29.90
CA ASN A 2 5.80 42.83 29.30
C ASN A 2 5.18 42.68 27.91
N ARG A 3 5.98 42.29 26.91
CA ARG A 3 5.51 41.47 25.80
C ARG A 3 6.54 40.40 25.49
N ASN A 4 6.26 39.20 26.00
CA ASN A 4 6.71 37.95 25.41
C ASN A 4 6.23 37.90 23.96
N SER A 5 7.10 37.55 23.02
CA SER A 5 6.69 36.86 21.80
C SER A 5 7.79 35.91 21.39
N VAL A 6 7.62 34.68 21.86
CA VAL A 6 8.22 33.47 21.31
C VAL A 6 7.55 33.26 19.94
N PHE A 7 8.28 33.52 18.87
CA PHE A 7 8.03 32.94 17.54
C PHE A 7 9.22 32.00 17.33
N GLY A 8 9.08 30.68 17.45
CA GLY A 8 8.10 29.86 16.75
C GLY A 8 8.86 29.20 15.60
N LEU A 9 9.39 28.01 15.88
CA LEU A 9 10.26 27.23 15.00
C LEU A 9 9.68 27.15 13.58
N SER A 10 10.42 27.66 12.60
CA SER A 10 10.26 27.26 11.20
C SER A 10 11.38 26.28 10.86
N ALA A 11 11.25 25.05 11.32
CA ALA A 11 11.99 23.93 10.75
C ALA A 11 11.28 23.56 9.43
N LEU A 12 11.60 24.29 8.36
CA LEU A 12 11.39 23.79 7.00
C LEU A 12 12.30 22.58 6.84
N VAL A 13 11.78 21.39 7.12
CA VAL A 13 12.36 20.14 6.66
C VAL A 13 12.20 20.17 5.14
N LEU A 14 13.24 20.64 4.46
CA LEU A 14 13.46 20.32 3.06
C LEU A 14 13.58 18.79 2.97
N ALA A 15 12.46 18.13 2.64
CA ALA A 15 12.45 16.76 2.19
C ALA A 15 13.29 16.71 0.91
N ALA A 16 14.55 16.34 1.09
CA ALA A 16 15.49 16.09 0.04
C ALA A 16 14.96 15.00 -0.90
N CYS A 17 15.23 15.19 -2.19
CA CYS A 17 15.11 14.23 -3.27
C CYS A 17 15.47 12.81 -2.82
N GLY A 18 14.48 11.91 -2.73
CA GLY A 18 14.71 10.59 -2.17
C GLY A 18 13.54 9.62 -2.25
N GLY A 19 12.72 9.67 -3.31
CA GLY A 19 11.88 8.55 -3.78
C GLY A 19 10.90 7.88 -2.79
N GLY A 20 10.71 8.41 -1.58
CA GLY A 20 9.78 7.90 -0.59
C GLY A 20 8.49 8.69 -0.69
N GLY A 21 7.47 8.11 -1.32
CA GLY A 21 6.10 8.62 -1.18
C GLY A 21 5.70 8.64 0.31
N ALA A 22 4.66 9.42 0.64
CA ALA A 22 4.11 9.42 1.99
C ALA A 22 3.77 7.98 2.43
N THR A 23 4.08 7.66 3.69
CA THR A 23 3.63 6.42 4.30
C THR A 23 2.13 6.48 4.57
N PHE A 24 1.44 5.37 4.31
CA PHE A 24 0.04 5.21 4.63
C PHE A 24 -0.16 5.05 6.14
N THR A 25 -1.36 5.40 6.57
CA THR A 25 -1.92 5.15 7.91
C THR A 25 -3.35 4.67 7.71
N ASP A 26 -3.88 3.88 8.63
CA ASP A 26 -5.28 3.42 8.55
C ASP A 26 -6.25 4.49 9.08
N PRO A 27 -7.44 4.71 8.47
CA PRO A 27 -7.93 4.15 7.21
C PRO A 27 -7.19 4.70 5.98
N VAL A 28 -6.89 3.81 5.03
CA VAL A 28 -6.23 4.17 3.77
C VAL A 28 -7.22 4.24 2.62
N ASN A 29 -7.22 5.36 1.89
CA ASN A 29 -8.05 5.52 0.70
C ASN A 29 -7.57 4.58 -0.43
N PRO A 30 -8.45 3.76 -1.03
CA PRO A 30 -8.09 2.87 -2.14
C PRO A 30 -7.46 3.58 -3.33
N GLU A 31 -7.86 4.83 -3.61
CA GLU A 31 -7.31 5.62 -4.72
C GLU A 31 -5.84 5.99 -4.51
N ASP A 32 -5.42 6.23 -3.26
CA ASP A 32 -4.03 6.49 -2.93
C ASP A 32 -3.17 5.23 -3.14
N ILE A 33 -3.73 4.05 -2.85
CA ILE A 33 -3.08 2.76 -3.13
C ILE A 33 -2.99 2.52 -4.64
N ARG A 34 -4.05 2.81 -5.41
CA ARG A 34 -4.02 2.71 -6.88
C ARG A 34 -2.94 3.61 -7.48
N ALA A 35 -2.88 4.87 -7.06
CA ALA A 35 -1.87 5.82 -7.53
C ALA A 35 -0.44 5.34 -7.16
N ALA A 36 -0.27 4.81 -5.96
CA ALA A 36 1.00 4.24 -5.52
C ALA A 36 1.41 3.01 -6.33
N ALA A 37 0.47 2.11 -6.60
CA ALA A 37 0.67 0.91 -7.37
C ALA A 37 1.04 1.24 -8.82
N ALA A 38 0.30 2.14 -9.46
CA ALA A 38 0.61 2.59 -10.82
C ALA A 38 2.01 3.20 -10.92
N ALA A 39 2.39 4.05 -9.97
CA ALA A 39 3.71 4.69 -9.96
C ALA A 39 4.88 3.73 -9.66
N THR A 40 4.64 2.65 -8.92
CA THR A 40 5.72 1.81 -8.36
C THR A 40 5.80 0.43 -8.99
N LEU A 41 4.64 -0.20 -9.23
CA LEU A 41 4.52 -1.57 -9.72
C LEU A 41 4.28 -1.65 -11.23
N ASP A 42 4.08 -0.52 -11.91
CA ASP A 42 3.81 -0.44 -13.36
C ASP A 42 2.56 -1.25 -13.74
N VAL A 43 1.44 -0.93 -13.08
CA VAL A 43 0.13 -1.58 -13.26
C VAL A 43 -0.97 -0.54 -13.47
N VAL A 44 -2.05 -0.94 -14.14
CA VAL A 44 -3.28 -0.17 -14.28
C VAL A 44 -4.36 -0.82 -13.43
N CYS A 45 -5.12 -0.02 -12.69
CA CYS A 45 -6.16 -0.49 -11.79
C CYS A 45 -7.54 -0.18 -12.35
N GLN A 46 -8.44 -1.16 -12.34
CA GLN A 46 -9.85 -1.00 -12.68
C GLN A 46 -10.74 -1.59 -11.58
N GLU A 47 -11.86 -0.93 -11.34
CA GLU A 47 -12.94 -1.48 -10.55
C GLU A 47 -13.61 -2.61 -11.33
N VAL A 48 -14.02 -3.65 -10.61
CA VAL A 48 -14.80 -4.73 -11.20
C VAL A 48 -16.26 -4.48 -10.85
N ASP A 49 -17.11 -4.29 -11.86
CA ASP A 49 -18.52 -4.01 -11.68
C ASP A 49 -19.18 -5.00 -10.70
N GLY A 50 -19.88 -4.45 -9.70
CA GLY A 50 -20.57 -5.24 -8.66
C GLY A 50 -19.65 -5.92 -7.65
N SER A 51 -18.35 -5.62 -7.65
CA SER A 51 -17.37 -6.13 -6.68
C SER A 51 -16.85 -5.01 -5.78
N SER A 52 -16.62 -5.32 -4.50
CA SER A 52 -15.87 -4.48 -3.57
C SER A 52 -14.35 -4.67 -3.73
N THR A 53 -13.88 -4.93 -4.94
CA THR A 53 -12.46 -5.21 -5.23
C THR A 53 -12.00 -4.46 -6.47
N ILE A 54 -10.95 -3.66 -6.30
CA ILE A 54 -10.18 -3.10 -7.41
C ILE A 54 -9.10 -4.10 -7.78
N LYS A 55 -8.97 -4.39 -9.07
CA LYS A 55 -7.91 -5.25 -9.61
C LYS A 55 -6.90 -4.41 -10.37
N CYS A 56 -5.62 -4.73 -10.24
CA CYS A 56 -4.59 -4.08 -11.04
C CYS A 56 -3.65 -5.08 -11.71
N ASP A 57 -3.42 -4.85 -13.01
CA ASP A 57 -2.45 -5.56 -13.83
C ASP A 57 -1.96 -4.63 -14.96
N ASN A 58 -0.94 -5.05 -15.70
CA ASN A 58 -0.52 -4.33 -16.91
C ASN A 58 -1.02 -5.00 -18.21
N ASP A 59 -1.77 -6.10 -18.06
CA ASP A 59 -2.43 -6.84 -19.12
C ASP A 59 -3.93 -6.91 -18.80
N GLU A 60 -4.75 -6.28 -19.63
CA GLU A 60 -6.21 -6.20 -19.44
C GLU A 60 -6.87 -7.59 -19.44
N GLU A 61 -6.34 -8.55 -20.22
CA GLU A 61 -6.87 -9.92 -20.24
C GLU A 61 -6.63 -10.61 -18.89
N GLN A 62 -5.49 -10.35 -18.26
CA GLN A 62 -5.15 -10.86 -16.93
C GLN A 62 -6.01 -10.23 -15.84
N MET A 63 -6.44 -8.98 -15.98
CA MET A 63 -7.32 -8.30 -15.02
C MET A 63 -8.67 -9.02 -14.87
N MET A 64 -9.14 -9.65 -15.93
CA MET A 64 -10.39 -10.43 -15.93
C MET A 64 -10.24 -11.79 -15.25
N THR A 65 -9.02 -12.26 -14.99
CA THR A 65 -8.76 -13.55 -14.34
C THR A 65 -8.81 -13.46 -12.80
N SER A 66 -8.75 -14.64 -12.19
CA SER A 66 -8.56 -14.81 -10.75
C SER A 66 -7.10 -14.66 -10.31
N PHE A 67 -6.17 -14.20 -11.16
CA PHE A 67 -4.76 -14.04 -10.81
C PHE A 67 -4.24 -12.71 -11.38
N THR A 68 -4.51 -11.62 -10.68
CA THR A 68 -3.97 -10.29 -11.00
C THR A 68 -2.76 -9.96 -10.15
N LYS A 69 -1.88 -9.08 -10.64
CA LYS A 69 -0.70 -8.62 -9.89
C LYS A 69 -1.03 -7.94 -8.57
N LEU A 70 -2.13 -7.18 -8.52
CA LEU A 70 -2.61 -6.51 -7.31
C LEU A 70 -4.12 -6.67 -7.18
N ARG A 71 -4.61 -6.78 -5.94
CA ARG A 71 -6.01 -6.61 -5.57
C ARG A 71 -6.11 -5.71 -4.36
N ILE A 72 -7.12 -4.85 -4.37
CA ILE A 72 -7.44 -3.96 -3.24
C ILE A 72 -8.90 -4.25 -2.91
N GLN A 73 -9.13 -4.89 -1.77
CA GLN A 73 -10.47 -5.05 -1.22
C GLN A 73 -10.87 -3.75 -0.52
N VAL A 74 -12.08 -3.30 -0.80
CA VAL A 74 -12.61 -2.01 -0.35
C VAL A 74 -13.83 -2.25 0.53
N ALA A 75 -13.98 -1.44 1.56
CA ALA A 75 -15.18 -1.35 2.37
C ALA A 75 -15.66 0.12 2.42
N GLU A 76 -16.93 0.30 2.76
CA GLU A 76 -17.58 1.60 2.87
C GLU A 76 -17.92 1.87 4.34
N GLU A 77 -17.57 3.06 4.80
CA GLU A 77 -17.91 3.59 6.12
C GLU A 77 -19.37 4.08 6.16
N SER A 78 -19.86 4.37 7.38
CA SER A 78 -21.23 4.85 7.56
C SER A 78 -21.53 6.21 6.90
N ASP A 79 -20.49 6.99 6.60
CA ASP A 79 -20.59 8.28 5.93
C ASP A 79 -20.44 8.18 4.39
N GLY A 80 -20.30 6.96 3.86
CA GLY A 80 -20.11 6.68 2.44
C GLY A 80 -18.66 6.79 1.97
N SER A 81 -17.70 7.07 2.85
CA SER A 81 -16.28 7.05 2.49
C SER A 81 -15.76 5.62 2.28
N LEU A 82 -14.83 5.45 1.35
CA LEU A 82 -14.25 4.15 1.01
C LEU A 82 -12.85 4.00 1.64
N TYR A 83 -12.56 2.81 2.15
CA TYR A 83 -11.25 2.46 2.70
C TYR A 83 -10.82 1.07 2.24
N ALA A 84 -9.51 0.84 2.10
CA ALA A 84 -9.00 -0.47 1.75
C ALA A 84 -8.84 -1.35 3.01
N THR A 85 -9.27 -2.60 2.91
CA THR A 85 -9.20 -3.57 4.02
C THR A 85 -8.08 -4.58 3.84
N ILE A 86 -7.89 -5.06 2.61
CA ILE A 86 -6.87 -6.04 2.25
C ILE A 86 -6.25 -5.66 0.91
N ILE A 87 -4.92 -5.56 0.90
CA ILE A 87 -4.13 -5.37 -0.31
C ILE A 87 -3.35 -6.65 -0.58
N SER A 88 -3.64 -7.33 -1.69
CA SER A 88 -2.98 -8.59 -2.08
C SER A 88 -2.07 -8.36 -3.29
N VAL A 89 -0.77 -8.58 -3.12
CA VAL A 89 0.28 -8.42 -4.13
C VAL A 89 0.78 -9.80 -4.59
N GLN A 90 0.69 -10.11 -5.88
CA GLN A 90 1.23 -11.34 -6.47
C GLN A 90 2.74 -11.18 -6.68
N GLN A 91 3.50 -11.19 -5.58
CA GLN A 91 4.91 -10.80 -5.55
C GLN A 91 5.79 -11.59 -6.54
N GLY A 92 5.49 -12.87 -6.80
CA GLY A 92 6.24 -13.71 -7.75
C GLY A 92 6.12 -13.31 -9.22
N ARG A 93 5.19 -12.41 -9.58
CA ARG A 93 5.01 -11.87 -10.95
C ARG A 93 5.54 -10.44 -11.11
N LEU A 94 6.14 -9.89 -10.06
CA LEU A 94 6.60 -8.52 -10.00
C LEU A 94 8.10 -8.48 -9.68
N GLU A 95 8.79 -7.43 -10.11
CA GLU A 95 10.17 -7.23 -9.71
C GLU A 95 10.25 -6.97 -8.19
N ARG A 96 11.05 -7.77 -7.48
CA ARG A 96 11.23 -7.67 -6.02
C ARG A 96 11.46 -6.24 -5.54
N LYS A 97 12.34 -5.48 -6.23
CA LYS A 97 12.66 -4.10 -5.86
C LYS A 97 11.43 -3.18 -5.89
N LYS A 98 10.53 -3.37 -6.87
CA LYS A 98 9.28 -2.61 -6.99
C LYS A 98 8.30 -2.99 -5.88
N VAL A 99 8.18 -4.28 -5.58
CA VAL A 99 7.35 -4.78 -4.47
C VAL A 99 7.82 -4.19 -3.13
N VAL A 100 9.11 -4.28 -2.82
CA VAL A 100 9.68 -3.70 -1.59
C VAL A 100 9.48 -2.17 -1.54
N ALA A 101 9.65 -1.46 -2.65
CA ALA A 101 9.41 -0.02 -2.70
C ALA A 101 7.94 0.35 -2.43
N PHE A 102 7.00 -0.47 -2.90
CA PHE A 102 5.58 -0.32 -2.60
C PHE A 102 5.27 -0.62 -1.13
N LEU A 103 5.82 -1.71 -0.59
CA LEU A 103 5.64 -2.12 0.81
C LEU A 103 6.18 -1.10 1.82
N LYS A 104 7.24 -0.37 1.48
CA LYS A 104 7.77 0.72 2.30
C LYS A 104 6.74 1.82 2.58
N ARG A 105 5.74 2.00 1.70
CA ARG A 105 4.63 2.93 1.96
C ARG A 105 3.74 2.47 3.11
N PHE A 106 3.70 1.17 3.41
CA PHE A 106 2.98 0.61 4.56
C PHE A 106 3.90 0.43 5.78
N GLY A 107 5.13 0.96 5.75
CA GLY A 107 6.09 0.86 6.85
C GLY A 107 6.94 -0.41 6.87
N PHE A 108 6.77 -1.33 5.91
CA PHE A 108 7.56 -2.57 5.86
C PHE A 108 8.91 -2.37 5.17
N SER A 109 9.94 -2.99 5.74
CA SER A 109 11.29 -3.02 5.21
C SER A 109 11.51 -4.19 4.24
N GLU A 110 12.71 -4.25 3.63
CA GLU A 110 13.11 -5.43 2.84
C GLU A 110 13.27 -6.67 3.71
N ASP A 111 13.75 -6.51 4.95
CA ASP A 111 13.88 -7.62 5.90
C ASP A 111 12.52 -8.18 6.30
N ASP A 112 11.50 -7.32 6.44
CA ASP A 112 10.11 -7.73 6.67
C ASP A 112 9.56 -8.50 5.46
N PHE A 113 9.83 -8.01 4.24
CA PHE A 113 9.46 -8.74 3.02
C PHE A 113 10.06 -10.17 3.03
N LEU A 114 11.36 -10.30 3.27
CA LEU A 114 12.04 -11.60 3.31
C LEU A 114 11.52 -12.49 4.45
N ALA A 115 11.24 -11.90 5.62
CA ALA A 115 10.61 -12.59 6.74
C ALA A 115 9.24 -13.20 6.35
N ALA A 116 8.42 -12.44 5.61
CA ALA A 116 7.12 -12.92 5.16
C ALA A 116 7.26 -14.06 4.14
N ILE A 117 8.04 -13.87 3.07
CA ILE A 117 8.04 -14.81 1.93
C ILE A 117 8.94 -16.03 2.12
N GLU A 118 10.07 -15.90 2.81
CA GLU A 118 11.03 -17.01 2.95
C GLU A 118 10.84 -17.77 4.25
N ARG A 119 10.33 -17.10 5.30
CA ARG A 119 10.15 -17.69 6.64
C ARG A 119 8.68 -17.87 7.02
N GLY A 120 7.74 -17.46 6.16
CA GLY A 120 6.30 -17.57 6.42
C GLY A 120 5.83 -16.76 7.62
N GLN A 121 6.56 -15.70 8.00
CA GLN A 121 6.24 -14.93 9.20
C GLN A 121 5.09 -13.95 8.92
N ARG A 122 4.20 -13.82 9.91
CA ARG A 122 3.22 -12.73 9.97
C ARG A 122 3.85 -11.57 10.74
N ILE A 123 3.87 -10.39 10.14
CA ILE A 123 4.65 -9.24 10.61
C ILE A 123 3.72 -8.05 10.73
N THR A 124 3.67 -7.42 11.90
CA THR A 124 2.85 -6.23 12.14
C THR A 124 3.75 -5.02 12.34
N GLN A 125 3.51 -3.96 11.58
CA GLN A 125 4.20 -2.68 11.67
C GLN A 125 3.16 -1.56 11.67
N GLY A 126 3.04 -0.83 12.79
CA GLY A 126 2.02 0.20 12.96
C GLY A 126 0.61 -0.35 12.70
N ASP A 127 -0.11 0.31 11.78
CA ASP A 127 -1.51 0.01 11.46
C ASP A 127 -1.68 -1.21 10.54
N PHE A 128 -0.58 -1.79 10.04
CA PHE A 128 -0.63 -2.82 9.02
C PHE A 128 -0.01 -4.14 9.45
N THR A 129 -0.55 -5.23 8.91
CA THR A 129 0.02 -6.57 9.06
C THR A 129 0.31 -7.20 7.69
N LEU A 130 1.55 -7.63 7.47
CA LEU A 130 2.04 -8.34 6.30
C LEU A 130 2.09 -9.84 6.53
N TYR A 131 1.63 -10.63 5.55
CA TYR A 131 1.73 -12.08 5.56
C TYR A 131 1.71 -12.65 4.14
N ASP A 132 2.50 -13.68 3.87
CA ASP A 132 2.46 -14.43 2.61
C ASP A 132 1.53 -15.65 2.75
N ASN A 133 0.48 -15.72 1.93
CA ASN A 133 -0.46 -16.84 1.90
C ASN A 133 -0.16 -17.86 0.80
N GLY A 134 0.98 -17.74 0.11
CA GLY A 134 1.46 -18.65 -0.93
C GLY A 134 1.22 -18.10 -2.33
N ASP A 135 -0.03 -17.75 -2.65
CA ASP A 135 -0.37 -17.13 -3.93
C ASP A 135 -0.12 -15.61 -3.92
N TYR A 136 -0.34 -14.98 -2.76
CA TYR A 136 -0.28 -13.55 -2.55
C TYR A 136 0.40 -13.19 -1.25
N MET A 137 1.20 -12.13 -1.33
CA MET A 137 1.53 -11.34 -0.16
C MET A 137 0.35 -10.43 0.16
N SER A 138 -0.18 -10.52 1.37
CA SER A 138 -1.34 -9.74 1.81
C SER A 138 -0.96 -8.74 2.91
N ILE A 139 -1.45 -7.52 2.76
CA ILE A 139 -1.36 -6.44 3.74
C ILE A 139 -2.78 -6.22 4.28
N TYR A 140 -2.95 -6.35 5.58
CA TYR A 140 -4.21 -6.12 6.28
C TYR A 140 -4.13 -4.80 7.04
N SER A 141 -5.18 -3.99 6.98
CA SER A 141 -5.44 -2.98 8.02
C SER A 141 -5.87 -3.66 9.31
N ASN A 142 -5.39 -3.15 10.44
CA ASN A 142 -5.65 -3.69 11.79
C ASN A 142 -6.81 -3.00 12.51
#